data_AF-A0A1B6I194-F1
#
_entry.id   AF-A0A1B6I194-F1
#
_cell.length_a   1.000
_cell.length_b   1.000
_cell.length_c   1.000
_cell.angle_alpha   90.00
_cell.angle_beta   90.00
_cell.angle_gamma   90.00
#
_symmetry.space_group_name_H-M   'P 1'
#
loop_
_entity.id
_entity.type
_entity.pdbx_description
1 polymer ?
#
loop_
_entity_poly.entity_id
_entity_poly.type
_entity_poly.pdbx_seq_one_letter_code
_entity_poly.pdbx_strand_id
1 'polypeptide(L)'
;LPFILKSKMDDLEVEVCGDNGAYYKAIVTDIFEKEVSVAFENEWQPECKFAFELVRLPPPPPQSSVQPDFTENQEVEVHSRANDQESCGWWRATVKMIKGDFHVVEYLGWENTYTEIVSPERLRHKNP
;
A
#
# COMPACT_ATOMS: atom_id res chain seq x y z
N LEU A 1 12.11 26.51 26.54
CA LEU A 1 11.16 25.90 25.58
C LEU A 1 11.97 25.47 24.38
N PRO A 2 12.37 24.20 24.23
CA PRO A 2 13.09 23.81 23.05
C PRO A 2 12.09 23.77 21.89
N PHE A 3 12.26 24.71 20.97
CA PHE A 3 11.75 24.59 19.61
C PHE A 3 12.38 23.33 19.03
N ILE A 4 11.60 22.25 18.91
CA ILE A 4 11.98 21.16 18.03
C ILE A 4 11.92 21.75 16.63
N LEU A 5 13.10 22.01 16.08
CA LEU A 5 13.28 22.25 14.67
C LEU A 5 12.81 20.95 13.98
N LYS A 6 11.53 20.89 13.59
CA LYS A 6 11.03 19.84 12.71
C LYS A 6 11.74 20.10 11.39
N SER A 7 12.94 19.54 11.28
CA SER A 7 13.77 19.58 10.08
C SER A 7 12.85 19.16 8.94
N LYS A 8 12.73 20.01 7.93
CA LYS A 8 12.26 19.64 6.60
C LYS A 8 13.28 18.66 5.99
N MET A 9 13.48 17.50 6.62
CA MET A 9 13.88 16.33 5.86
C MET A 9 12.69 16.09 4.93
N ASP A 10 12.94 15.94 3.63
CA ASP A 10 11.91 15.48 2.70
C ASP A 10 11.11 14.36 3.36
N ASP A 11 9.80 14.59 3.53
CA ASP A 11 8.91 13.70 4.28
C ASP A 11 9.06 12.27 3.73
N LEU A 12 9.73 11.38 4.50
CA LEU A 12 10.08 10.05 4.01
C LEU A 12 8.80 9.21 3.92
N GLU A 13 8.34 9.00 2.69
CA GLU A 13 7.17 8.16 2.40
C GLU A 13 7.51 6.68 2.60
N VAL A 14 6.64 5.99 3.32
CA VAL A 14 6.69 4.55 3.56
C VAL A 14 5.31 3.93 3.35
N GLU A 15 5.29 2.62 3.20
CA GLU A 15 4.08 1.82 3.26
C GLU A 15 4.12 0.93 4.51
N VAL A 16 3.08 1.00 5.33
CA VAL A 16 2.97 0.21 6.58
C VAL A 16 1.89 -0.86 6.45
N CYS A 17 2.20 -2.09 6.85
CA CYS A 17 1.26 -3.20 6.86
C CYS A 17 0.32 -3.09 8.07
N GLY A 18 -0.96 -2.84 7.81
CA GLY A 18 -1.99 -2.88 8.85
C GLY A 18 -2.35 -4.31 9.25
N ASP A 19 -3.11 -4.44 10.34
CA ASP A 19 -3.56 -5.75 10.86
C ASP A 19 -4.44 -6.52 9.87
N ASN A 20 -5.10 -5.82 8.94
CA ASN A 20 -5.90 -6.42 7.88
C ASN A 20 -5.08 -6.89 6.65
N GLY A 21 -3.75 -6.72 6.69
CA GLY A 21 -2.81 -7.17 5.66
C GLY A 21 -2.64 -6.21 4.48
N ALA A 22 -3.36 -5.08 4.48
CA ALA A 22 -3.17 -4.03 3.48
C ALA A 22 -2.00 -3.11 3.85
N TYR A 23 -1.33 -2.60 2.82
CA TYR A 23 -0.24 -1.63 2.99
C TYR A 23 -0.75 -0.21 2.77
N TYR A 24 -0.61 0.64 3.80
CA TYR A 24 -1.07 2.03 3.77
C TYR A 24 0.09 2.99 3.61
N LYS A 25 -0.11 4.00 2.77
CA LYS A 25 0.84 5.11 2.63
C LYS A 25 0.90 5.92 3.93
N ALA A 26 2.11 6.20 4.38
CA ALA A 26 2.36 7.01 5.56
C ALA A 26 3.69 7.79 5.43
N ILE A 27 3.87 8.79 6.28
CA ILE A 27 5.09 9.60 6.38
C ILE A 27 5.79 9.28 7.69
N VAL A 28 7.09 9.00 7.66
CA VAL A 28 7.90 8.81 8.87
C VAL A 28 8.01 10.12 9.65
N THR A 29 7.63 10.08 10.92
CA THR A 29 7.71 11.24 11.83
C THR A 29 8.82 11.11 12.87
N ASP A 30 9.18 9.89 13.26
CA ASP A 30 10.29 9.61 14.18
C ASP A 30 10.85 8.20 13.99
N ILE A 31 12.12 7.98 14.29
CA ILE A 31 12.83 6.70 14.14
C ILE A 31 13.37 6.24 15.49
N PHE A 32 13.05 5.01 15.86
CA PHE A 32 13.51 4.36 17.08
C PHE A 32 14.45 3.19 16.74
N GLU A 33 14.93 2.47 17.76
CA GLU A 33 15.91 1.39 17.57
C GLU A 33 15.39 0.22 16.72
N LYS A 34 14.09 -0.09 16.81
CA LYS A 34 13.44 -1.23 16.10
C LYS A 34 12.13 -0.89 15.42
N GLU A 35 11.71 0.36 15.53
CA GLU A 35 10.39 0.84 15.15
C GLU A 35 10.49 2.23 14.54
N VAL A 36 9.41 2.63 13.89
CA VAL A 36 9.24 3.97 13.32
C VAL A 36 7.85 4.48 13.69
N SER A 37 7.75 5.75 14.05
CA SER A 37 6.46 6.46 14.14
C SER A 37 6.10 6.97 12.75
N VAL A 38 4.84 6.80 12.35
CA VAL A 38 4.34 7.28 11.06
C VAL A 38 3.02 8.01 11.21
N ALA A 39 2.86 9.08 10.44
CA ALA A 39 1.61 9.81 10.29
C ALA A 39 0.94 9.44 8.96
N PHE A 40 -0.37 9.27 9.00
CA PHE A 40 -1.17 8.92 7.83
C PHE A 40 -1.70 10.15 7.09
N GLU A 41 -1.90 10.03 5.78
CA GLU A 41 -2.46 11.11 4.96
C GLU A 41 -3.85 11.54 5.45
N ASN A 42 -4.12 12.84 5.48
CA ASN A 42 -5.41 13.39 5.97
C ASN A 42 -5.79 12.98 7.40
N GLU A 43 -4.84 12.44 8.19
CA GLU A 43 -5.07 12.01 9.57
C GLU A 43 -6.26 11.02 9.70
N TRP A 44 -6.47 10.16 8.69
CA TRP A 44 -7.56 9.17 8.70
C TRP A 44 -7.43 8.17 9.86
N GLN A 45 -6.21 8.01 10.37
CA GLN A 45 -5.88 7.38 11.64
C GLN A 45 -4.88 8.23 12.44
N PRO A 46 -4.85 8.08 13.77
CA PRO A 46 -3.81 8.68 14.61
C PRO A 46 -2.40 8.23 14.20
N GLU A 47 -1.39 9.02 14.57
CA GLU A 47 0.01 8.61 14.45
C GLU A 47 0.26 7.33 15.27
N CYS A 48 0.92 6.35 14.65
CA CYS A 48 1.14 5.02 15.22
C CYS A 48 2.59 4.57 15.01
N LYS A 49 3.05 3.64 15.85
CA LYS A 49 4.37 2.99 15.72
C LYS A 49 4.25 1.65 15.03
N PHE A 50 5.20 1.37 14.15
CA PHE A 50 5.33 0.08 13.48
C PHE A 50 6.75 -0.45 13.63
N ALA A 51 6.87 -1.76 13.86
CA ALA A 51 8.14 -2.47 13.75
C ALA A 51 8.66 -2.42 12.31
N PHE A 52 9.98 -2.35 12.12
CA PHE A 52 10.57 -2.28 10.77
C PHE A 52 10.14 -3.43 9.85
N GLU A 53 9.82 -4.60 10.40
CA GLU A 53 9.32 -5.76 9.65
C GLU A 53 7.96 -5.51 8.96
N LEU A 54 7.17 -4.55 9.47
CA LEU A 54 5.87 -4.18 8.94
C LEU A 54 5.94 -2.92 8.05
N VAL A 55 7.14 -2.41 7.78
CA VAL A 55 7.35 -1.16 7.04
C VAL A 55 8.21 -1.44 5.82
N ARG A 56 7.81 -0.90 4.67
CA ARG A 56 8.58 -0.95 3.43
C ARG A 56 8.60 0.40 2.74
N LEU A 57 9.57 0.60 1.86
CA LEU A 57 9.55 1.74 0.94
C LEU A 57 8.49 1.50 -0.15
N PRO A 58 7.82 2.56 -0.64
CA PRO A 58 6.97 2.44 -1.82
C PRO A 58 7.79 1.94 -3.02
N PRO A 59 7.18 1.24 -3.99
CA PRO A 59 7.88 0.81 -5.18
C PRO A 59 8.39 2.02 -5.97
N PRO A 60 9.51 1.89 -6.70
CA PRO A 60 10.00 2.97 -7.54
C PRO A 60 8.92 3.39 -8.55
N PRO A 61 8.84 4.69 -8.90
CA PRO A 61 7.88 5.15 -9.87
C PRO A 61 8.04 4.38 -11.18
N PRO A 62 6.95 4.10 -11.90
CA PRO A 62 7.00 3.35 -13.14
C PRO A 62 7.96 4.04 -14.12
N GLN A 63 8.92 3.28 -14.65
CA GLN A 63 9.98 3.81 -15.54
C GLN A 63 9.45 4.28 -16.90
N SER A 64 8.21 3.91 -17.23
CA SER A 64 7.55 4.29 -18.47
C SER A 64 6.09 4.65 -18.20
N SER A 65 5.50 5.48 -19.07
CA SER A 65 4.07 5.77 -19.07
C SER A 65 3.23 4.63 -19.66
N VAL A 66 3.84 3.51 -20.04
CA VAL A 66 3.13 2.33 -20.51
C VAL A 66 2.55 1.63 -19.29
N GLN A 67 1.26 1.28 -19.35
CA GLN A 67 0.64 0.52 -18.28
C GLN A 67 1.37 -0.81 -18.07
N PRO A 68 1.48 -1.29 -16.82
CA PRO A 68 2.15 -2.56 -16.57
C PRO A 68 1.38 -3.69 -17.25
N ASP A 69 2.10 -4.54 -17.99
CA ASP A 69 1.51 -5.76 -18.56
C ASP A 69 1.35 -6.80 -17.45
N PHE A 70 0.10 -7.20 -17.19
CA PHE A 70 -0.22 -8.26 -16.24
C PHE A 70 -0.50 -9.58 -16.95
N THR A 71 -0.28 -10.70 -16.26
CA THR A 71 -0.57 -12.05 -16.75
C THR A 71 -1.49 -12.80 -15.80
N GLU A 72 -2.26 -13.76 -16.31
CA GLU A 72 -3.07 -14.63 -15.45
C GLU A 72 -2.19 -15.45 -14.50
N ASN A 73 -2.69 -15.64 -13.27
CA ASN A 73 -2.02 -16.25 -12.12
C ASN A 73 -0.85 -15.45 -11.52
N GLN A 74 -0.62 -14.20 -11.97
CA GLN A 74 0.35 -13.30 -11.36
C GLN A 74 -0.15 -12.74 -10.03
N GLU A 75 0.70 -12.73 -8.99
CA GLU A 75 0.46 -11.93 -7.78
C GLU A 75 0.69 -10.44 -8.07
N VAL A 76 -0.31 -9.63 -7.73
CA VAL A 76 -0.34 -8.18 -7.91
C VAL A 76 -0.79 -7.49 -6.62
N GLU A 77 -0.71 -6.18 -6.60
CA GLU A 77 -1.33 -5.36 -5.56
C GLU A 77 -2.43 -4.48 -6.15
N VAL A 78 -3.57 -4.43 -5.46
CA VAL A 78 -4.77 -3.71 -5.85
C VAL A 78 -4.96 -2.52 -4.91
N HIS A 79 -5.09 -1.32 -5.46
CA HIS A 79 -5.46 -0.13 -4.71
C HIS A 79 -6.95 -0.16 -4.40
N SER A 80 -7.29 -0.38 -3.12
CA SER A 80 -8.67 -0.56 -2.66
C SER A 80 -8.82 -0.18 -1.19
N ARG A 81 -10.06 -0.07 -0.71
CA ARG A 81 -10.37 0.15 0.72
C ARG A 81 -11.30 -0.96 1.21
N ALA A 82 -11.16 -1.39 2.46
CA ALA A 82 -12.04 -2.42 3.01
C ALA A 82 -13.45 -1.89 3.30
N ASN A 83 -13.56 -0.61 3.67
CA ASN A 83 -14.82 0.05 4.00
C ASN A 83 -14.67 1.57 3.83
N ASP A 84 -15.79 2.29 4.00
CA ASP A 84 -15.85 3.74 3.77
C ASP A 84 -15.13 4.59 4.82
N GLN A 85 -14.72 4.00 5.95
CA GLN A 85 -14.01 4.69 7.03
C GLN A 85 -12.49 4.58 6.90
N GLU A 86 -12.00 3.66 6.06
CA GLU A 86 -10.57 3.44 5.82
C GLU A 86 -10.09 4.19 4.57
N SER A 87 -8.83 4.63 4.61
CA SER A 87 -8.15 5.09 3.39
C SER A 87 -7.89 3.89 2.46
N CYS A 88 -7.64 4.19 1.19
CA CYS A 88 -7.19 3.16 0.26
C CYS A 88 -5.78 2.68 0.67
N GLY A 89 -5.57 1.38 0.55
CA GLY A 89 -4.29 0.71 0.71
C GLY A 89 -4.02 -0.23 -0.45
N TRP A 90 -2.83 -0.83 -0.45
CA TRP A 90 -2.41 -1.83 -1.40
C TRP A 90 -2.66 -3.23 -0.84
N TRP A 91 -3.55 -3.96 -1.51
CA TRP A 91 -3.98 -5.29 -1.12
C TRP A 91 -3.38 -6.34 -2.05
N ARG A 92 -2.86 -7.43 -1.48
CA ARG A 92 -2.35 -8.54 -2.28
C ARG A 92 -3.50 -9.28 -2.96
N ALA A 93 -3.35 -9.56 -4.24
CA ALA A 93 -4.31 -10.34 -5.01
C ALA A 93 -3.61 -11.17 -6.08
N THR A 94 -4.34 -12.10 -6.68
CA THR A 94 -3.90 -12.86 -7.86
C THR A 94 -4.81 -12.53 -9.04
N VAL A 95 -4.21 -12.23 -10.20
CA VAL A 95 -4.97 -12.04 -11.44
C VAL A 95 -5.54 -13.39 -11.88
N LYS A 96 -6.86 -13.52 -11.95
CA LYS A 96 -7.54 -14.76 -12.37
C LYS A 96 -7.88 -14.78 -13.85
N MET A 97 -8.19 -13.63 -14.43
CA MET A 97 -8.60 -13.50 -15.82
C MET A 97 -8.33 -12.09 -16.32
N ILE A 98 -7.92 -11.98 -17.58
CA ILE A 98 -7.76 -10.71 -18.28
C ILE A 98 -8.66 -10.72 -19.52
N LYS A 99 -9.52 -9.71 -19.66
CA LYS A 99 -10.42 -9.58 -20.80
C LYS A 99 -10.51 -8.14 -21.28
N GLY A 100 -9.75 -7.82 -22.33
CA GLY A 100 -9.57 -6.43 -22.76
C GLY A 100 -8.92 -5.63 -21.64
N ASP A 101 -9.53 -4.50 -21.28
CA ASP A 101 -9.03 -3.61 -20.23
C ASP A 101 -9.53 -4.00 -18.81
N PHE A 102 -10.18 -5.15 -18.66
CA PHE A 102 -10.71 -5.61 -17.37
C PHE A 102 -9.87 -6.76 -16.80
N HIS A 103 -9.52 -6.63 -15.52
CA HIS A 103 -8.80 -7.65 -14.77
C HIS A 103 -9.71 -8.19 -13.67
N VAL A 104 -9.91 -9.51 -13.66
CA VAL A 104 -10.55 -10.19 -12.54
C VAL A 104 -9.46 -10.58 -11.56
N VAL A 105 -9.52 -10.07 -10.34
CA VAL A 105 -8.56 -10.36 -9.28
C VAL A 105 -9.23 -11.13 -8.14
N GLU A 106 -8.46 -11.98 -7.46
CA GLU A 106 -8.85 -12.65 -6.22
C GLU A 106 -7.94 -12.18 -5.09
N TYR A 107 -8.50 -11.58 -4.05
CA TYR A 107 -7.74 -11.07 -2.91
C TYR A 107 -7.15 -12.21 -2.07
N LEU A 108 -5.95 -11.98 -1.54
CA LEU A 108 -5.21 -12.92 -0.70
C LEU A 108 -5.26 -12.50 0.77
N GLY A 109 -5.06 -13.46 1.67
CA GLY A 109 -4.90 -13.20 3.12
C GLY A 109 -6.17 -13.39 3.96
N TRP A 110 -7.30 -13.71 3.34
CA TRP A 110 -8.54 -14.08 4.04
C TRP A 110 -8.90 -15.55 3.78
N GLU A 111 -9.62 -16.18 4.72
CA GLU A 111 -10.09 -17.57 4.56
C GLU A 111 -11.13 -17.70 3.43
N ASN A 112 -11.91 -16.64 3.20
CA ASN A 112 -12.91 -16.59 2.14
C ASN A 112 -12.31 -15.97 0.87
N THR A 113 -12.62 -16.55 -0.28
CA THR A 113 -12.26 -15.98 -1.57
C THR A 113 -13.13 -14.77 -1.88
N TYR A 114 -12.49 -13.63 -2.12
CA TYR A 114 -13.16 -12.42 -2.58
C TYR A 114 -12.59 -12.03 -3.94
N THR A 115 -13.48 -11.85 -4.93
CA THR A 115 -13.11 -11.50 -6.30
C THR A 115 -13.68 -10.14 -6.68
N GLU A 116 -12.92 -9.40 -7.47
CA GLU A 116 -13.31 -8.07 -7.95
C GLU A 116 -12.88 -7.89 -9.41
N ILE A 117 -13.69 -7.16 -10.19
CA ILE A 117 -13.30 -6.67 -11.51
C ILE A 117 -12.71 -5.29 -11.33
N VAL A 118 -11.44 -5.12 -11.70
CA VAL A 118 -10.70 -3.87 -11.54
C VAL A 118 -10.14 -3.37 -12.86
N SER A 119 -10.02 -2.05 -12.97
CA SER A 119 -9.29 -1.38 -14.03
C SER A 119 -7.78 -1.48 -13.78
N PRO A 120 -6.94 -1.47 -14.83
CA PRO A 120 -5.50 -1.57 -14.69
C PRO A 120 -4.88 -0.40 -13.93
N GLU A 121 -5.52 0.78 -13.89
CA GLU A 121 -4.99 1.92 -13.09
C GLU A 121 -5.00 1.67 -11.57
N ARG A 122 -5.79 0.70 -11.10
CA ARG A 122 -5.80 0.29 -9.68
C ARG A 122 -4.80 -0.83 -9.39
N LEU A 123 -4.13 -1.36 -10.41
CA LEU A 123 -3.20 -2.46 -10.27
C LEU A 123 -1.76 -1.97 -10.30
N ARG A 124 -0.91 -2.63 -9.53
CA ARG A 124 0.54 -2.55 -9.68
C ARG A 124 1.18 -3.91 -9.51
N HIS A 125 2.42 -4.03 -10.01
CA HIS A 125 3.28 -5.15 -9.65
C HIS A 125 3.45 -5.21 -8.13
N LYS A 126 3.47 -6.42 -7.59
CA LYS A 126 3.77 -6.64 -6.17
C LYS A 126 5.09 -5.95 -5.81
N ASN A 127 5.05 -5.11 -4.79
CA ASN A 127 6.25 -4.46 -4.26
C ASN A 127 7.18 -5.55 -3.67
N PRO A 128 8.44 -5.67 -4.15
CA PRO A 128 9.36 -6.74 -3.78
C PRO A 128 9.75 -6.77 -2.29
#